data_AF-A0A1Q2SPK9-F1
#
_entry.id   AF-A0A1Q2SPK9-F1
#
_cell.length_a   1.000
_cell.length_b   1.000
_cell.length_c   1.000
_cell.angle_alpha   90.00
_cell.angle_beta   90.00
_cell.angle_gamma   90.00
#
_symmetry.space_group_name_H-M   'P 1'
#
loop_
_entity.id
_entity.type
_entity.pdbx_description
1 polymer ?
#
loop_
_entity_poly.entity_id
_entity_poly.type
_entity_poly.pdbx_seq_one_letter_code
_entity_poly.pdbx_strand_id
1 'polypeptide(L)'
;MKILKKYLSLGIQFVVFMGLTMVTVPIHAESTHSSQSLTADQMKELKKLQVEMYAIELQLDEIRQKALQASPDLKIQQDKYQSLLLKTMKEQGNNPDPVLARMHQIEKELKNKDLSKDKHKHLVAEYQQKTIELQRASYDAVQIKQVHKAAEDLSKATVTAMSKQEAKTEELLHKMDQLRQQMQQLAGDKIKSSKK
;
A
#
# COMPACT_ATOMS: atom_id res chain seq x y z
N MET A 1 3.46 -23.79 13.50
CA MET A 1 3.51 -22.40 14.00
C MET A 1 4.91 -21.79 14.19
N LYS A 2 6.02 -22.56 14.20
CA LYS A 2 7.38 -22.00 14.40
C LYS A 2 7.94 -21.21 13.20
N ILE A 3 7.38 -21.43 12.02
CA ILE A 3 7.82 -20.82 10.75
C ILE A 3 7.32 -19.37 10.64
N LEU A 4 6.10 -19.06 11.09
CA LEU A 4 5.51 -17.71 11.05
C LEU A 4 6.28 -16.68 11.89
N LYS A 5 6.85 -17.07 13.04
CA LYS A 5 7.62 -16.14 13.88
C LYS A 5 8.95 -15.72 13.25
N LYS A 6 9.53 -16.55 12.38
CA LYS A 6 10.83 -16.29 11.73
C LYS A 6 10.72 -15.25 10.60
N TYR A 7 9.52 -15.05 10.05
CA TYR A 7 9.24 -14.07 9.01
C TYR A 7 8.72 -12.72 9.56
N LEU A 8 8.51 -12.63 10.88
CA LEU A 8 7.87 -11.50 11.55
C LEU A 8 8.86 -10.42 12.01
N SER A 9 10.17 -10.75 12.09
CA SER A 9 11.17 -9.92 12.77
C SER A 9 12.16 -9.17 11.86
N LEU A 10 12.10 -9.34 10.54
CA LEU A 10 12.91 -8.56 9.60
C LEU A 10 12.05 -8.07 8.43
N GLY A 11 11.61 -6.82 8.50
CA GLY A 11 11.42 -5.99 7.30
C GLY A 11 10.12 -6.10 6.51
N ILE A 12 9.07 -6.78 6.99
CA ILE A 12 7.76 -6.75 6.30
C ILE A 12 7.01 -5.47 6.70
N GLN A 13 7.44 -4.32 6.16
CA GLN A 13 6.61 -3.11 6.07
C GLN A 13 5.59 -3.27 4.93
N PHE A 14 4.75 -4.31 4.99
CA PHE A 14 3.54 -4.35 4.17
C PHE A 14 2.41 -3.63 4.93
N VAL A 15 2.54 -2.31 5.07
CA VAL A 15 1.36 -1.45 5.19
C VAL A 15 1.18 -0.82 3.81
N VAL A 16 0.82 -1.66 2.84
CA VAL A 16 0.20 -1.16 1.62
C VAL A 16 -1.18 -0.72 2.04
N PHE A 17 -1.31 0.58 2.32
CA PHE A 17 -2.60 1.25 2.36
C PHE A 17 -3.16 1.16 0.95
N MET A 18 -3.91 0.09 0.66
CA MET A 18 -4.68 -0.02 -0.57
C MET A 18 -5.76 1.04 -0.55
N GLY A 19 -5.40 2.23 -1.03
CA GLY A 19 -6.35 3.08 -1.70
C GLY A 19 -6.86 2.32 -2.92
N LEU A 20 -8.13 1.94 -2.86
CA LEU A 20 -8.91 1.27 -3.89
C LEU A 20 -8.75 2.02 -5.23
N THR A 21 -7.91 1.52 -6.14
CA THR A 21 -7.93 1.92 -7.55
C THR A 21 -8.21 0.69 -8.41
N MET A 22 -9.50 0.35 -8.51
CA MET A 22 -9.97 -0.45 -9.63
C MET A 22 -9.85 0.40 -10.90
N VAL A 23 -8.77 0.21 -11.66
CA VAL A 23 -8.78 0.49 -13.10
C VAL A 23 -8.78 -0.86 -13.80
N THR A 24 -9.99 -1.37 -14.04
CA THR A 24 -10.22 -2.45 -15.00
C THR A 24 -9.87 -1.91 -16.39
N VAL A 25 -8.76 -2.36 -16.99
CA VAL A 25 -8.45 -2.10 -18.40
C VAL A 25 -8.98 -3.28 -19.21
N PRO A 26 -10.12 -3.16 -19.92
CA PRO A 26 -10.47 -4.11 -20.96
C PRO A 26 -9.52 -3.93 -22.14
N ILE A 27 -8.87 -5.03 -22.55
CA ILE A 27 -8.06 -5.10 -23.76
C ILE A 27 -9.02 -5.23 -24.96
N HIS A 28 -9.07 -4.16 -25.76
CA HIS A 28 -9.51 -4.04 -27.15
C HIS A 28 -10.90 -4.57 -27.55
N ALA A 29 -11.85 -3.62 -27.66
CA ALA A 29 -12.79 -3.56 -28.78
C ALA A 29 -13.08 -2.07 -29.06
N GLU A 30 -13.13 -1.71 -30.34
CA GLU A 30 -13.34 -0.35 -30.85
C GLU A 30 -14.52 0.37 -30.19
N SER A 31 -14.21 1.44 -29.48
CA SER A 31 -15.12 2.57 -29.30
C SER A 31 -14.27 3.80 -29.06
N THR A 32 -14.38 4.75 -29.98
CA THR A 32 -13.84 6.11 -29.95
C THR A 32 -14.25 6.83 -28.66
N HIS A 33 -13.46 6.70 -27.59
CA HIS A 33 -13.56 7.56 -26.42
C HIS A 33 -12.30 8.42 -26.29
N SER A 34 -12.54 9.72 -26.48
CA SER A 34 -11.64 10.86 -26.42
C SER A 34 -10.71 10.86 -25.19
N SER A 35 -9.46 10.44 -25.41
CA SER A 35 -8.32 10.71 -24.51
C SER A 35 -7.98 12.21 -24.54
N GLN A 36 -8.82 13.07 -23.96
CA GLN A 36 -8.49 14.47 -23.80
C GLN A 36 -7.37 14.60 -22.75
N SER A 37 -6.23 15.16 -23.14
CA SER A 37 -5.09 15.44 -22.28
C SER A 37 -5.41 16.51 -21.22
N LEU A 38 -4.68 16.51 -20.10
CA LEU A 38 -4.70 17.62 -19.13
C LEU A 38 -4.09 18.88 -19.77
N THR A 39 -4.54 20.07 -19.37
CA THR A 39 -3.88 21.31 -19.80
C THR A 39 -2.49 21.44 -19.17
N ALA A 40 -1.62 22.28 -19.73
CA ALA A 40 -0.27 22.52 -19.20
C ALA A 40 -0.32 23.02 -17.74
N ASP A 41 -1.27 23.88 -17.40
CA ASP A 41 -1.46 24.40 -16.05
C ASP A 41 -1.96 23.33 -15.09
N GLN A 42 -2.91 22.49 -15.51
CA GLN A 42 -3.39 21.35 -14.71
C GLN A 42 -2.28 20.33 -14.46
N MET A 43 -1.41 20.08 -15.46
CA MET A 43 -0.24 19.21 -15.27
C MET A 43 0.75 19.80 -14.25
N LYS A 44 0.95 21.12 -14.25
CA LYS A 44 1.82 21.80 -13.29
C LYS A 44 1.24 21.72 -11.88
N GLU A 45 -0.06 21.94 -11.73
CA GLU A 45 -0.76 21.83 -10.45
C GLU A 45 -0.73 20.40 -9.91
N LEU A 46 -1.03 19.40 -10.75
CA LEU A 46 -0.94 17.98 -10.39
C LEU A 46 0.46 17.62 -9.88
N LYS A 47 1.52 18.06 -10.57
CA LYS A 47 2.91 17.84 -10.12
C LYS A 47 3.18 18.47 -8.76
N LYS A 48 2.67 19.68 -8.51
CA LYS A 48 2.82 20.36 -7.22
C LYS A 48 2.15 19.56 -6.10
N LEU A 49 0.91 19.13 -6.31
CA LEU A 49 0.17 18.30 -5.34
C LEU A 49 0.89 16.98 -5.04
N GLN A 50 1.45 16.33 -6.07
CA GLN A 50 2.23 15.10 -5.91
C GLN A 50 3.49 15.32 -5.04
N VAL A 51 4.22 16.43 -5.25
CA VAL A 51 5.40 16.76 -4.45
C VAL A 51 5.01 17.02 -3.00
N GLU A 52 3.95 17.78 -2.76
CA GLU A 52 3.46 18.05 -1.40
C GLU A 52 3.00 16.77 -0.69
N MET A 53 2.30 15.90 -1.42
CA MET A 53 1.84 14.61 -0.90
C MET A 53 3.04 13.75 -0.48
N TYR A 54 4.04 13.60 -1.35
CA TYR A 54 5.25 12.83 -1.04
C TYR A 54 5.98 13.36 0.20
N ALA A 55 6.09 14.68 0.35
CA ALA A 55 6.72 15.29 1.52
C ALA A 55 5.96 14.95 2.83
N ILE A 56 4.63 14.95 2.80
CA ILE A 56 3.81 14.57 3.96
C ILE A 56 3.92 13.07 4.23
N GLU A 57 3.94 12.23 3.20
CA GLU A 57 4.12 10.77 3.36
C GLU A 57 5.43 10.45 4.08
N LEU A 58 6.54 11.10 3.70
CA LEU A 58 7.82 10.94 4.38
C LEU A 58 7.74 11.31 5.87
N GLN A 59 7.09 12.43 6.20
CA GLN A 59 6.91 12.84 7.58
C GLN A 59 6.04 11.85 8.36
N LEU A 60 4.93 11.42 7.78
CA LEU A 60 4.04 10.44 8.41
C LEU A 60 4.73 9.08 8.61
N ASP A 61 5.62 8.67 7.70
CA ASP A 61 6.38 7.43 7.87
C ASP A 61 7.39 7.52 9.02
N GLU A 62 8.11 8.63 9.14
CA GLU A 62 9.02 8.86 10.27
C GLU A 62 8.27 8.80 11.61
N ILE A 63 7.11 9.48 11.69
CA ILE A 63 6.25 9.47 12.87
C ILE A 63 5.79 8.05 13.19
N ARG A 64 5.36 7.30 12.16
CA ARG A 64 4.93 5.91 12.31
C ARG A 64 6.06 5.03 12.82
N GLN A 65 7.28 5.18 12.32
CA GLN A 65 8.43 4.41 12.79
C GLN A 65 8.71 4.69 14.28
N LYS A 66 8.68 5.96 14.70
CA LYS A 66 8.81 6.33 16.12
C LYS A 66 7.67 5.73 16.96
N ALA A 67 6.42 5.82 16.49
CA ALA A 67 5.26 5.25 17.16
C ALA A 67 5.35 3.73 17.31
N LEU A 68 5.88 3.03 16.31
CA LEU A 68 6.10 1.57 16.35
C LEU A 68 7.21 1.18 17.33
N GLN A 69 8.28 1.98 17.42
CA GLN A 69 9.35 1.76 18.39
C GLN A 69 8.87 2.02 19.82
N ALA A 70 8.01 3.02 20.01
CA ALA A 70 7.48 3.40 21.32
C ALA A 70 6.28 2.55 21.79
N SER A 71 5.60 1.83 20.89
CA SER A 71 4.37 1.08 21.20
C SER A 71 4.49 -0.41 20.88
N PRO A 72 4.91 -1.24 21.85
CA PRO A 72 4.92 -2.70 21.72
C PRO A 72 3.53 -3.28 21.40
N ASP A 73 2.47 -2.67 21.95
CA ASP A 73 1.09 -3.07 21.70
C ASP A 73 0.71 -2.91 20.22
N LEU A 74 1.19 -1.86 19.57
CA LEU A 74 0.96 -1.65 18.14
C LEU A 74 1.60 -2.77 17.30
N LYS A 75 2.81 -3.21 17.68
CA LYS A 75 3.47 -4.34 17.04
C LYS A 75 2.68 -5.65 17.22
N ILE A 76 2.17 -5.90 18.43
CA ILE A 76 1.31 -7.07 18.70
C ILE A 76 0.04 -7.04 17.84
N GLN A 77 -0.58 -5.87 17.67
CA GLN A 77 -1.77 -5.72 16.82
C GLN A 77 -1.46 -5.94 15.34
N GLN A 78 -0.32 -5.44 14.84
CA GLN A 78 0.14 -5.71 13.48
C GLN A 78 0.32 -7.21 13.24
N ASP A 79 0.98 -7.91 14.17
CA ASP A 79 1.26 -9.34 14.06
C ASP A 79 -0.04 -10.17 14.09
N LYS A 80 -1.01 -9.76 14.91
CA LYS A 80 -2.35 -10.37 14.97
C LYS A 80 -3.11 -10.16 13.65
N TYR A 81 -3.12 -8.94 13.13
CA TYR A 81 -3.76 -8.63 11.84
C TYR A 81 -3.13 -9.42 10.70
N GLN A 82 -1.80 -9.44 10.60
CA GLN A 82 -1.10 -10.19 9.55
C GLN A 82 -1.43 -11.69 9.64
N SER A 83 -1.42 -12.27 10.84
CA SER A 83 -1.77 -13.67 11.04
C SER A 83 -3.21 -13.98 10.62
N LEU A 84 -4.16 -13.09 10.95
CA LEU A 84 -5.56 -13.22 10.57
C LEU A 84 -5.74 -13.13 9.04
N LEU A 85 -5.07 -12.17 8.41
CA LEU A 85 -5.10 -11.97 6.96
C LEU A 85 -4.59 -13.22 6.23
N LEU A 86 -3.39 -13.71 6.59
CA LEU A 86 -2.80 -14.91 5.97
C LEU A 86 -3.64 -16.17 6.20
N LYS A 87 -4.25 -16.30 7.39
CA LYS A 87 -5.18 -17.38 7.68
C LYS A 87 -6.41 -17.30 6.78
N THR A 88 -6.99 -16.11 6.63
CA THR A 88 -8.18 -15.90 5.81
C THR A 88 -7.91 -16.18 4.33
N MET A 89 -6.75 -15.78 3.81
CA MET A 89 -6.33 -16.14 2.44
C MET A 89 -6.32 -17.65 2.22
N LYS A 90 -5.76 -18.41 3.18
CA LYS A 90 -5.72 -19.89 3.14
C LYS A 90 -7.11 -20.50 3.14
N GLU A 91 -7.99 -19.98 3.98
CA GLU A 91 -9.38 -20.42 4.05
C GLU A 91 -10.16 -20.13 2.75
N GLN A 92 -9.78 -19.07 2.02
CA GLN A 92 -10.31 -18.75 0.69
C GLN A 92 -9.63 -19.53 -0.45
N GLY A 93 -8.75 -20.49 -0.15
CA GLY A 93 -8.06 -21.33 -1.14
C GLY A 93 -6.76 -20.74 -1.71
N ASN A 94 -6.34 -19.56 -1.25
CA ASN A 94 -5.05 -18.96 -1.64
C ASN A 94 -3.98 -19.37 -0.63
N ASN A 95 -2.84 -19.94 -1.06
CA ASN A 95 -1.77 -20.28 -0.13
C ASN A 95 -0.63 -19.24 -0.18
N PRO A 96 -0.55 -18.28 0.77
CA PRO A 96 0.47 -17.24 0.76
C PRO A 96 1.84 -17.73 1.24
N ASP A 97 1.93 -18.86 1.96
CA ASP A 97 3.20 -19.34 2.53
C ASP A 97 4.31 -19.56 1.48
N PRO A 98 4.09 -20.29 0.36
CA PRO A 98 5.13 -20.47 -0.66
C PRO A 98 5.50 -19.15 -1.34
N VAL A 99 4.54 -18.25 -1.54
CA VAL A 99 4.76 -16.92 -2.14
C VAL A 99 5.69 -16.09 -1.26
N LEU A 100 5.36 -15.99 0.04
CA LEU A 100 6.17 -15.27 1.03
C LEU A 100 7.57 -15.88 1.18
N ALA A 101 7.66 -17.22 1.18
CA ALA A 101 8.94 -17.91 1.26
C ALA A 101 9.84 -17.56 0.06
N ARG A 102 9.28 -17.52 -1.16
CA ARG A 102 10.02 -17.16 -2.37
C ARG A 102 10.42 -15.69 -2.38
N MET A 103 9.54 -14.77 -2.00
CA MET A 103 9.85 -13.35 -1.89
C MET A 103 11.05 -13.10 -0.95
N HIS A 104 11.03 -13.72 0.23
CA HIS A 104 12.15 -13.62 1.17
C HIS A 104 13.44 -14.26 0.66
N GLN A 105 13.36 -15.32 -0.15
CA GLN A 105 14.54 -15.86 -0.82
C GLN A 105 15.10 -14.86 -1.85
N ILE A 106 14.23 -14.27 -2.68
CA ILE A 106 14.61 -13.25 -3.65
C ILE A 106 15.30 -12.06 -2.97
N GLU A 107 14.77 -11.57 -1.85
CA GLU A 107 15.39 -10.48 -1.08
C GLU A 107 16.81 -10.82 -0.61
N LYS A 108 17.07 -12.07 -0.23
CA LYS A 108 18.42 -12.53 0.14
C LYS A 108 19.33 -12.59 -1.08
N GLU A 109 18.83 -13.09 -2.21
CA GLU A 109 19.59 -13.16 -3.45
C GLU A 109 19.94 -11.76 -3.99
N LEU A 110 19.03 -10.80 -3.87
CA LEU A 110 19.24 -9.40 -4.28
C LEU A 110 20.26 -8.66 -3.42
N LYS A 111 20.50 -9.09 -2.17
CA LYS A 111 21.57 -8.53 -1.31
C LYS A 111 22.97 -8.97 -1.73
N ASN A 112 23.09 -9.97 -2.60
CA ASN A 112 24.37 -10.41 -3.12
C ASN A 112 24.94 -9.36 -4.08
N LYS A 113 26.14 -8.84 -3.78
CA LYS A 113 26.81 -7.81 -4.59
C LYS A 113 27.40 -8.36 -5.90
N ASP A 114 27.60 -9.68 -5.99
CA ASP A 114 28.18 -10.36 -7.16
C ASP A 114 27.10 -10.81 -8.17
N LEU A 115 25.87 -10.33 -7.99
CA LEU A 115 24.75 -10.69 -8.84
C LEU A 115 24.89 -10.07 -10.24
N SER A 116 24.77 -10.88 -11.29
CA SER A 116 24.74 -10.35 -12.66
C SER A 116 23.54 -9.44 -12.88
N LYS A 117 23.67 -8.46 -13.78
CA LYS A 117 22.58 -7.51 -14.11
C LYS A 117 21.32 -8.22 -14.59
N ASP A 118 21.46 -9.28 -15.39
CA ASP A 118 20.32 -10.04 -15.91
C ASP A 118 19.61 -10.81 -14.81
N LYS A 119 20.37 -11.44 -13.90
CA LYS A 119 19.79 -12.15 -12.76
C LYS A 119 19.13 -11.19 -11.78
N HIS A 120 19.72 -10.01 -11.57
CA HIS A 120 19.10 -8.93 -10.80
C HIS A 120 17.75 -8.52 -11.41
N LYS A 121 17.70 -8.24 -12.72
CA LYS A 121 16.46 -7.87 -13.41
C LYS A 121 15.39 -8.97 -13.30
N HIS A 122 15.78 -10.23 -13.48
CA HIS A 122 14.87 -11.36 -13.35
C HIS A 122 14.28 -11.49 -11.94
N LEU A 123 15.12 -11.41 -10.90
CA LEU A 123 14.69 -11.49 -9.51
C LEU A 123 13.76 -10.33 -9.13
N VAL A 124 14.04 -9.11 -9.60
CA VAL A 124 13.14 -7.96 -9.39
C VAL A 124 11.78 -8.20 -10.06
N ALA A 125 11.76 -8.68 -11.31
CA ALA A 125 10.51 -8.97 -12.02
C ALA A 125 9.70 -10.08 -11.31
N GLU A 126 10.37 -11.13 -10.84
CA GLU A 126 9.72 -12.21 -10.09
C GLU A 126 9.14 -11.69 -8.77
N TYR A 127 9.89 -10.88 -8.03
CA TYR A 127 9.42 -10.26 -6.79
C TYR A 127 8.16 -9.40 -7.02
N GLN A 128 8.15 -8.61 -8.09
CA GLN A 128 6.98 -7.81 -8.47
C GLN A 128 5.77 -8.69 -8.79
N GLN A 129 5.95 -9.77 -9.55
CA GLN A 129 4.89 -10.72 -9.85
C GLN A 129 4.31 -11.36 -8.57
N LYS A 130 5.17 -11.77 -7.64
CA LYS A 130 4.75 -12.33 -6.35
C LYS A 130 4.05 -11.31 -5.45
N THR A 131 4.47 -10.05 -5.52
CA THR A 131 3.79 -8.95 -4.85
C THR A 131 2.36 -8.79 -5.38
N ILE A 132 2.15 -8.79 -6.70
CA ILE A 132 0.83 -8.71 -7.32
C ILE A 132 -0.07 -9.89 -6.92
N GLU A 133 0.49 -11.10 -6.91
CA GLU A 133 -0.20 -12.33 -6.49
C GLU A 133 -0.72 -12.21 -5.04
N LEU A 134 0.15 -11.81 -4.11
CA LEU A 134 -0.21 -11.60 -2.71
C LEU A 134 -1.19 -10.45 -2.54
N GLN A 135 -1.03 -9.38 -3.33
CA GLN A 135 -1.90 -8.22 -3.31
C GLN A 135 -3.34 -8.59 -3.68
N ARG A 136 -3.54 -9.38 -4.74
CA ARG A 136 -4.87 -9.86 -5.13
C ARG A 136 -5.51 -10.72 -4.04
N ALA A 137 -4.78 -11.67 -3.48
CA ALA A 137 -5.29 -12.50 -2.39
C ALA A 137 -5.62 -11.68 -1.13
N SER A 138 -4.85 -10.63 -0.86
CA SER A 138 -5.09 -9.72 0.27
C SER A 138 -6.37 -8.93 0.10
N TYR A 139 -6.64 -8.48 -1.13
CA TYR A 139 -7.84 -7.73 -1.47
C TYR A 139 -9.12 -8.53 -1.17
N ASP A 140 -9.14 -9.81 -1.52
CA ASP A 140 -10.29 -10.68 -1.25
C ASP A 140 -10.41 -11.05 0.23
N ALA A 141 -9.29 -11.24 0.92
CA ALA A 141 -9.29 -11.56 2.34
C ALA A 141 -9.75 -10.37 3.22
N VAL A 142 -9.36 -9.14 2.86
CA VAL A 142 -9.76 -7.91 3.57
C VAL A 142 -11.28 -7.68 3.52
N GLN A 143 -11.96 -8.15 2.48
CA GLN A 143 -13.42 -8.03 2.37
C GLN A 143 -14.17 -8.90 3.39
N ILE A 144 -13.51 -9.89 4.00
CA ILE A 144 -14.10 -10.68 5.07
C ILE A 144 -14.24 -9.78 6.31
N LYS A 145 -15.47 -9.68 6.84
CA LYS A 145 -15.84 -8.79 7.95
C LYS A 145 -14.85 -8.78 9.11
N GLN A 146 -14.34 -9.93 9.52
CA GLN A 146 -13.38 -10.05 10.62
C GLN A 146 -12.03 -9.39 10.29
N VAL A 147 -11.54 -9.55 9.06
CA VAL A 147 -10.28 -8.99 8.59
C VAL A 147 -10.43 -7.48 8.40
N HIS A 148 -11.54 -7.06 7.80
CA HIS A 148 -11.88 -5.65 7.65
C HIS A 148 -11.87 -4.92 9.00
N LYS A 149 -12.59 -5.45 9.99
CA LYS A 149 -12.62 -4.89 11.34
C LYS A 149 -11.23 -4.82 11.97
N ALA A 150 -10.43 -5.88 11.85
CA ALA A 150 -9.07 -5.89 12.37
C ALA A 150 -8.17 -4.85 11.67
N ALA A 151 -8.37 -4.60 10.38
CA ALA A 151 -7.68 -3.54 9.64
C ALA A 151 -8.06 -2.14 10.14
N GLU A 152 -9.35 -1.89 10.37
CA GLU A 152 -9.85 -0.63 10.94
C GLU A 152 -9.29 -0.39 12.36
N ASP A 153 -9.33 -1.42 13.21
CA ASP A 153 -8.84 -1.34 14.59
C ASP A 153 -7.33 -1.05 14.61
N LEU A 154 -6.55 -1.73 13.75
CA LEU A 154 -5.12 -1.47 13.59
C LEU A 154 -4.85 -0.05 13.06
N SER A 155 -5.63 0.42 12.10
CA SER A 155 -5.50 1.77 11.55
C SER A 155 -5.72 2.83 12.64
N LYS A 156 -6.80 2.71 13.41
CA LYS A 156 -7.10 3.62 14.54
C LYS A 156 -6.02 3.60 15.60
N ALA A 157 -5.53 2.42 15.97
CA ALA A 157 -4.44 2.28 16.93
C ALA A 157 -3.13 2.90 16.41
N THR A 158 -2.85 2.76 15.11
CA THR A 158 -1.68 3.37 14.48
C THR A 158 -1.77 4.89 14.54
N VAL A 159 -2.89 5.49 14.14
CA VAL A 159 -3.10 6.95 14.22
C VAL A 159 -2.98 7.42 15.67
N THR A 160 -3.63 6.74 16.61
CA THR A 160 -3.55 7.06 18.05
C THR A 160 -2.09 7.05 18.55
N ALA A 161 -1.30 6.05 18.14
CA ALA A 161 0.10 5.96 18.54
C ALA A 161 0.95 7.07 17.89
N MET A 162 0.70 7.39 16.62
CA MET A 162 1.36 8.49 15.91
C MET A 162 1.04 9.84 16.57
N SER A 163 -0.23 10.13 16.88
CA SER A 163 -0.66 11.38 17.52
C SER A 163 -0.13 11.53 18.94
N LYS A 164 0.09 10.43 19.67
CA LYS A 164 0.80 10.44 20.97
C LYS A 164 2.28 10.78 20.82
N GLN A 165 2.90 10.40 19.70
CA GLN A 165 4.32 10.61 19.46
C GLN A 165 4.62 12.01 18.93
N GLU A 166 3.77 12.54 18.04
CA GLU A 166 3.94 13.86 17.43
C GLU A 166 2.60 14.58 17.30
N ALA A 167 2.51 15.78 17.88
CA ALA A 167 1.27 16.57 17.91
C ALA A 167 0.76 16.97 16.52
N LYS A 168 1.67 17.14 15.55
CA LYS A 168 1.35 17.50 14.15
C LYS A 168 0.76 16.35 13.33
N THR A 169 0.66 15.14 13.89
CA THR A 169 0.17 13.97 13.16
C THR A 169 -1.20 14.21 12.53
N GLU A 170 -2.15 14.71 13.32
CA GLU A 170 -3.52 14.94 12.85
C GLU A 170 -3.57 16.00 11.75
N GLU A 171 -2.77 17.05 11.85
CA GLU A 171 -2.66 18.08 10.82
C GLU A 171 -2.10 17.50 9.50
N LEU A 172 -1.06 16.68 9.58
CA LEU A 172 -0.46 16.03 8.42
C LEU A 172 -1.44 15.05 7.75
N LEU A 173 -2.19 14.28 8.54
CA LEU A 173 -3.23 13.39 8.03
C LEU A 173 -4.36 14.18 7.35
N HIS A 174 -4.81 15.27 7.97
CA HIS A 174 -5.82 16.13 7.38
C HIS A 174 -5.36 16.75 6.05
N LYS A 175 -4.12 17.25 6.01
CA LYS A 175 -3.53 17.82 4.79
C LYS A 175 -3.38 16.77 3.69
N MET A 176 -3.01 15.54 4.04
CA MET A 176 -2.98 14.39 3.12
C MET A 176 -4.35 14.16 2.47
N ASP A 177 -5.42 14.15 3.26
CA ASP A 177 -6.78 13.94 2.76
C ASP A 177 -7.25 15.08 1.86
N GLN A 178 -6.91 16.33 2.20
CA GLN A 178 -7.19 17.50 1.36
C GLN A 178 -6.49 17.41 -0.01
N LEU A 179 -5.21 17.04 -0.03
CA LEU A 179 -4.44 16.89 -1.27
C LEU A 179 -5.04 15.78 -2.17
N ARG A 180 -5.48 14.67 -1.57
CA ARG A 180 -6.17 13.60 -2.30
C ARG A 180 -7.47 14.07 -2.93
N GLN A 181 -8.28 14.84 -2.18
CA GLN A 181 -9.52 15.41 -2.70
C GLN A 181 -9.26 16.38 -3.85
N GLN A 182 -8.23 17.24 -3.74
CA GLN A 182 -7.85 18.17 -4.81
C GLN A 182 -7.41 17.42 -6.08
N MET A 183 -6.60 16.37 -5.96
CA MET A 183 -6.23 15.54 -7.10
C MET A 183 -7.44 14.86 -7.74
N GLN A 184 -8.38 14.36 -6.94
CA GLN A 184 -9.62 13.76 -7.44
C GLN A 184 -10.49 14.79 -8.17
N GLN A 185 -10.55 16.04 -7.70
CA GLN A 185 -11.26 17.12 -8.37
C GLN A 185 -10.61 17.48 -9.70
N LEU A 186 -9.29 17.61 -9.75
CA LEU A 186 -8.56 17.85 -11.00
C LEU A 186 -8.77 16.71 -12.02
N ALA A 187 -8.93 15.47 -11.55
CA ALA A 187 -9.28 14.34 -12.40
C ALA A 187 -10.78 14.28 -12.75
N GLY A 188 -11.66 14.73 -11.85
CA GLY A 188 -13.11 14.57 -11.90
C GLY A 188 -13.91 15.76 -12.46
N ASP A 189 -13.36 16.97 -12.49
CA ASP A 189 -13.99 18.18 -13.07
C ASP A 189 -14.29 18.04 -14.57
N LYS A 190 -13.75 17.00 -15.22
CA LYS A 190 -14.13 16.58 -16.57
C LYS A 190 -15.56 16.05 -16.70
N ILE A 191 -16.17 15.52 -15.62
CA ILE A 191 -17.51 14.91 -15.71
C ILE A 191 -18.62 15.96 -15.71
N LYS A 192 -18.40 17.14 -15.11
CA LYS A 192 -19.41 18.20 -15.00
C LYS A 192 -19.35 19.26 -16.10
N SER A 193 -18.18 19.53 -16.69
CA SER A 193 -18.04 20.55 -17.75
C SER A 193 -18.49 20.11 -19.15
N SER A 194 -18.76 18.81 -19.37
CA SER A 194 -19.23 18.27 -20.66
C SER A 194 -20.78 18.23 -20.79
N LYS A 195 -21.51 18.85 -19.86
CA LYS A 195 -22.99 18.90 -19.84
C LYS A 195 -23.58 20.30 -20.02
N LYS A 196 -22.79 21.27 -20.50
CA LYS A 196 -23.29 22.60 -20.87
C LYS A 196 -23.06 22.88 -22.34
#